data_AF-A0A2M7WYW2-F1
#
_entry.id   AF-A0A2M7WYW2-F1
#
_cell.length_a   1.000
_cell.length_b   1.000
_cell.length_c   1.000
_cell.angle_alpha   90.00
_cell.angle_beta   90.00
_cell.angle_gamma   90.00
#
_symmetry.space_group_name_H-M   'P 1'
#
loop_
_entity.id
_entity.type
_entity.pdbx_description
1 polymer ?
#
loop_
_entity_poly.entity_id
_entity_poly.type
_entity_poly.pdbx_seq_one_letter_code
_entity_poly.pdbx_strand_id
1 'polypeptide(L)' 'IADLAVATNCGQIKTGSLARSDRLAKYNQLIRIEEVLGDSAEYAGRSVLK' A
#
# COMPACT_ATOMS: atom_id res chain seq x y z
N ILE A 1 5.07 5.86 -5.19
CA ILE A 1 5.21 5.76 -3.73
C ILE A 1 4.64 4.47 -3.17
N ALA A 2 3.66 3.81 -3.80
CA ALA A 2 3.20 2.49 -3.39
C ALA A 2 4.36 1.48 -3.31
N ASP A 3 5.13 1.35 -4.40
CA ASP A 3 6.28 0.44 -4.48
C ASP A 3 7.35 0.77 -3.45
N LEU A 4 7.65 2.06 -3.25
CA LEU A 4 8.58 2.52 -2.22
C LEU A 4 8.10 2.17 -0.80
N ALA A 5 6.80 2.33 -0.53
CA ALA A 5 6.23 2.03 0.78
C ALA A 5 6.33 0.53 1.11
N VAL A 6 6.09 -0.34 0.12
CA VAL A 6 6.24 -1.78 0.28
C VAL A 6 7.72 -2.16 0.39
N ALA A 7 8.59 -1.65 -0.49
CA ALA A 7 10.02 -1.96 -0.47
C ALA A 7 10.73 -1.56 0.85
N THR A 8 10.23 -0.55 1.54
CA THR A 8 10.77 -0.08 2.82
C THR A 8 10.04 -0.66 4.03
N ASN A 9 9.00 -1.47 3.83
CA ASN A 9 8.13 -2.00 4.88
C ASN A 9 7.68 -0.89 5.86
N CYS A 10 7.36 0.30 5.35
CA CYS A 10 7.04 1.44 6.23
C CYS A 10 5.68 1.29 6.94
N GLY A 11 4.85 0.33 6.51
CA GLY A 11 3.59 -0.07 7.13
C GLY A 11 2.44 0.93 7.02
N GLN A 12 2.72 2.21 6.75
CA GLN A 12 1.72 3.26 6.52
C GLN A 12 2.05 4.06 5.26
N ILE A 13 1.00 4.43 4.54
CA ILE A 13 1.07 5.29 3.36
C ILE A 13 -0.08 6.28 3.36
N LYS A 14 0.23 7.56 3.21
CA LYS A 14 -0.77 8.62 3.06
C LYS A 14 -0.76 9.14 1.63
N THR A 15 -1.74 8.70 0.84
CA THR A 15 -1.83 9.03 -0.60
C THR A 15 -3.12 9.76 -1.00
N GLY A 16 -3.86 10.30 -0.03
CA GLY A 16 -5.05 11.14 -0.25
C GLY A 16 -6.37 10.38 -0.32
N SER A 17 -7.47 11.07 -0.69
CA SER A 17 -8.81 10.47 -0.77
C SER A 17 -9.02 9.58 -2.00
N LEU A 18 -10.00 8.67 -1.92
CA LEU A 18 -10.40 7.71 -2.95
C LEU A 18 -11.24 8.31 -4.10
N ALA A 19 -10.95 9.53 -4.54
CA ALA A 19 -11.80 10.26 -5.50
C ALA A 19 -11.09 10.63 -6.81
N ARG A 20 -9.79 10.92 -6.78
CA ARG A 20 -9.06 11.39 -7.97
C ARG A 20 -8.12 10.31 -8.50
N SER A 21 -8.01 10.21 -9.82
CA SER A 21 -7.24 9.17 -10.51
C SER A 21 -5.75 9.16 -10.13
N ASP A 22 -5.14 10.33 -9.88
CA ASP A 22 -3.74 10.44 -9.42
C ASP A 22 -3.51 9.70 -8.09
N ARG A 23 -4.50 9.73 -7.20
CA ARG A 23 -4.49 9.08 -5.89
C ARG A 23 -4.88 7.61 -6.00
N LEU A 24 -5.95 7.32 -6.75
CA LEU A 24 -6.41 5.96 -7.03
C LEU A 24 -5.31 5.11 -7.66
N ALA A 25 -4.47 5.68 -8.52
CA ALA A 25 -3.34 4.97 -9.10
C ALA A 25 -2.39 4.37 -8.05
N LYS A 26 -2.23 5.02 -6.88
CA LYS A 26 -1.39 4.48 -5.79
C LYS A 26 -2.07 3.33 -5.06
N TYR A 27 -3.38 3.43 -4.82
CA TYR A 27 -4.17 2.33 -4.25
C TYR A 27 -4.22 1.12 -5.19
N ASN A 28 -4.50 1.34 -6.47
CA ASN A 28 -4.50 0.28 -7.47
C ASN A 28 -3.13 -0.40 -7.61
N GLN A 29 -2.04 0.35 -7.42
CA GLN A 29 -0.70 -0.24 -7.40
C GLN A 29 -0.47 -1.11 -6.17
N LEU A 30 -0.98 -0.73 -4.99
CA LEU A 30 -0.91 -1.59 -3.81
C LEU A 30 -1.68 -2.90 -4.01
N ILE A 31 -2.87 -2.85 -4.63
CA ILE A 31 -3.65 -4.05 -4.96
C ILE A 31 -2.86 -4.98 -5.90
N ARG A 32 -2.21 -4.44 -6.94
CA ARG A 32 -1.37 -5.23 -7.84
C ARG A 32 -0.15 -5.83 -7.13
N ILE A 33 0.48 -5.09 -6.23
CA ILE A 33 1.62 -5.59 -5.45
C ILE A 33 1.19 -6.72 -4.53
N GLU A 34 0.04 -6.58 -3.85
CA GLU A 34 -0.57 -7.63 -3.03
C GLU A 34 -0.86 -8.89 -3.86
N GLU A 35 -1.46 -8.73 -5.04
CA GLU A 35 -1.73 -9.83 -5.97
C GLU A 35 -0.45 -10.56 -6.40
N VAL A 36 0.64 -9.82 -6.68
CA VAL A 36 1.94 -10.40 -7.08
C VAL A 36 2.62 -11.12 -5.91
N LEU A 37 2.52 -10.60 -4.70
CA LEU A 37 3.14 -11.18 -3.51
C LEU A 37 2.38 -12.42 -3.01
N GLY A 38 1.08 -12.51 -3.25
CA GLY A 38 0.24 -13.63 -2.82
C GLY A 38 0.38 -13.90 -1.33
N ASP A 39 0.70 -15.14 -0.96
CA ASP A 39 0.84 -15.57 0.43
C ASP A 39 1.97 -14.86 1.20
N SER A 40 2.90 -14.20 0.51
CA SER A 40 3.96 -13.42 1.15
C SER A 40 3.55 -11.99 1.51
N ALA A 41 2.37 -11.53 1.07
CA ALA A 41 1.87 -10.22 1.41
C ALA A 41 1.38 -10.17 2.87
N GLU A 42 1.88 -9.21 3.65
CA GLU A 42 1.42 -8.96 5.02
C GLU A 42 0.84 -7.55 5.15
N TYR A 43 -0.43 -7.47 5.58
CA TYR A 43 -1.06 -6.21 5.91
C TYR A 43 -0.72 -5.79 7.35
N ALA A 44 -0.02 -4.65 7.49
CA ALA A 44 0.47 -4.18 8.79
C ALA A 44 -0.65 -3.90 9.83
N GLY A 45 -1.88 -3.63 9.40
CA GLY A 45 -3.03 -3.52 10.31
C GLY A 45 -2.81 -2.59 11.50
N ARG A 46 -3.08 -3.08 12.72
CA ARG A 46 -2.88 -2.31 13.96
C ARG A 46 -1.45 -2.37 14.49
N SER A 47 -0.62 -3.32 14.06
CA SER A 47 0.75 -3.49 14.59
C SER A 47 1.64 -2.29 14.26
N VAL A 48 1.27 -1.52 13.24
CA VAL A 48 1.98 -0.30 12.84
C VAL A 48 1.69 0.92 13.72
N LEU A 49 0.68 0.86 14.60
CA LEU A 49 0.33 1.94 15.51
C LEU A 49 1.09 1.78 16.84
N LYS A 50 1.67 2.88 17.33
CA LYS A 50 2.26 2.96 18.68
C LYS A 50 1.23 3.41 19.70
#